data_AF-A0A1N6X4K7-F1
#
_entry.id   AF-A0A1N6X4K7-F1
#
_cell.length_a   1.000
_cell.length_b   1.000
_cell.length_c   1.000
_cell.angle_alpha   90.00
_cell.angle_beta   90.00
_cell.angle_gamma   90.00
#
_symmetry.space_group_name_H-M   'P 1'
#
loop_
_entity.id
_entity.type
_entity.pdbx_description
1 polymer ?
#
loop_
_entity_poly.entity_id
_entity_poly.type
_entity_poly.pdbx_seq_one_letter_code
_entity_poly.pdbx_strand_id
1 'polypeptide(L)'
;MSEFTYNCDTLPCDEERRRIFYMLKKNSSYTAWARVGNYYDRWMETYRKAYEEARSANRSELFFYSYPVDFRNYCGFAECLKRLRRGDKRPFKFLGQHGYFYQARIPMNHWDHILVLEQTGDVIVKEMISPLWSAFDADLENLARSWGEIARYILEDRYIDTAAPLGLMGFRGPDFLRDRTTLPDSPLPPVPRAEPAQLIKSGDLVPCSGIWEPVRADFSEGFLGLFRKPMIPPGARLPLDGTMNYLHGGSPAPNISFEGDSPRDDGRPTVWQLLWRDDRYEDGTIPDEEAGYTFRCPEHPAPPWEEFWPSETDGAHSPSADARLNVPAGQACPKAGWWFSPAQANSRRYFQDGELMPALGGDYGDTYWQWSAEQAPPA
;
A
#
# COMPACT_ATOMS: atom_id res chain seq x y z
N MET A 1 2.15 -31.43 17.55
CA MET A 1 1.70 -30.14 16.98
C MET A 1 0.47 -29.74 17.77
N SER A 2 0.60 -28.80 18.72
CA SER A 2 -0.55 -28.35 19.52
C SER A 2 -1.44 -27.46 18.66
N GLU A 3 -2.70 -27.84 18.53
CA GLU A 3 -3.76 -26.97 18.00
C GLU A 3 -3.88 -25.75 18.92
N PHE A 4 -3.25 -24.64 18.54
CA PHE A 4 -3.54 -23.33 19.12
C PHE A 4 -4.74 -22.78 18.35
N THR A 5 -5.95 -22.94 18.89
CA THR A 5 -7.12 -22.17 18.46
C THR A 5 -6.89 -20.70 18.81
N TYR A 6 -6.51 -19.90 17.81
CA TYR A 6 -6.40 -18.45 18.00
C TYR A 6 -7.79 -17.83 18.05
N ASN A 7 -8.06 -17.11 19.13
CA ASN A 7 -9.21 -16.21 19.18
C ASN A 7 -8.83 -14.92 18.44
N CYS A 8 -9.62 -14.54 17.44
CA CYS A 8 -9.50 -13.29 16.67
C CYS A 8 -9.49 -12.03 17.54
N ASP A 9 -9.93 -12.14 18.79
CA ASP A 9 -9.98 -11.08 19.81
C ASP A 9 -8.63 -10.83 20.53
N THR A 10 -7.54 -11.51 20.14
CA THR A 10 -6.27 -11.47 20.89
C THR A 10 -5.25 -10.55 20.23
N LEU A 11 -4.77 -9.55 20.98
CA LEU A 11 -3.62 -8.74 20.60
C LEU A 11 -2.38 -9.64 20.36
N PRO A 12 -1.48 -9.28 19.42
CA PRO A 12 -0.36 -10.15 19.07
C PRO A 12 0.56 -10.34 20.28
N CYS A 13 0.93 -11.59 20.55
CA CYS A 13 1.91 -11.88 21.59
C CYS A 13 3.31 -11.37 21.19
N ASP A 14 4.28 -11.41 22.11
CA ASP A 14 5.62 -10.87 21.83
C ASP A 14 6.30 -11.56 20.63
N GLU A 15 6.15 -12.88 20.50
CA GLU A 15 6.69 -13.63 19.36
C GLU A 15 6.05 -13.17 18.03
N GLU A 16 4.73 -13.01 18.00
CA GLU A 16 4.00 -12.55 16.81
C GLU A 16 4.38 -11.13 16.45
N ARG A 17 4.52 -10.24 17.43
CA ARG A 17 4.98 -8.86 17.22
C ARG A 17 6.36 -8.84 16.55
N ARG A 18 7.30 -9.70 16.97
CA ARG A 18 8.62 -9.81 16.34
C ARG A 18 8.52 -10.28 14.88
N ARG A 19 7.66 -11.26 14.60
CA ARG A 19 7.42 -11.77 13.25
C ARG A 19 6.81 -10.72 12.34
N ILE A 20 5.78 -10.00 12.82
CA ILE A 20 5.12 -8.91 12.07
C ILE A 20 6.11 -7.79 11.79
N PHE A 21 6.88 -7.38 12.81
CA PHE A 21 7.90 -6.34 12.67
C PHE A 21 8.94 -6.72 11.61
N TYR A 22 9.45 -7.95 11.66
CA TYR A 22 10.39 -8.46 10.65
C TYR A 22 9.77 -8.49 9.25
N MET A 23 8.54 -8.97 9.12
CA MET A 23 7.81 -9.02 7.84
C MET A 23 7.65 -7.63 7.24
N LEU A 24 7.22 -6.64 8.04
CA LEU A 24 7.07 -5.26 7.56
C LEU A 24 8.41 -4.68 7.10
N LYS A 25 9.50 -4.88 7.86
CA LYS A 25 10.85 -4.45 7.44
C LYS A 25 11.32 -5.12 6.15
N LYS A 26 11.08 -6.43 6.03
CA LYS A 26 11.41 -7.22 4.83
C LYS A 26 10.64 -6.70 3.62
N ASN A 27 9.33 -6.55 3.75
CA ASN A 27 8.46 -6.21 2.64
C ASN A 27 8.62 -4.74 2.19
N SER A 28 9.02 -3.83 3.08
CA SER A 28 9.36 -2.44 2.71
C SER A 28 10.80 -2.27 2.20
N SER A 29 11.57 -3.35 2.06
CA SER A 29 12.99 -3.27 1.68
C SER A 29 13.22 -3.08 0.19
N TYR A 30 14.27 -2.34 -0.17
CA TYR A 30 14.77 -2.26 -1.55
C TYR A 30 15.02 -3.66 -2.11
N THR A 31 15.59 -4.58 -1.34
CA THR A 31 15.85 -5.96 -1.79
C THR A 31 14.57 -6.68 -2.22
N ALA A 32 13.47 -6.54 -1.47
CA ALA A 32 12.17 -7.13 -1.82
C ALA A 32 11.61 -6.55 -3.13
N TRP A 33 11.63 -5.23 -3.27
CA TRP A 33 11.09 -4.55 -4.46
C TRP A 33 11.99 -4.73 -5.69
N ALA A 34 13.32 -4.78 -5.52
CA ALA A 34 14.25 -5.08 -6.60
C ALA A 34 14.07 -6.50 -7.14
N ARG A 35 13.74 -7.47 -6.26
CA ARG A 35 13.34 -8.82 -6.68
C ARG A 35 12.09 -8.79 -7.58
N VAL A 36 11.06 -8.03 -7.20
CA VAL A 36 9.86 -7.84 -8.06
C VAL A 36 10.27 -7.21 -9.40
N GLY A 37 11.19 -6.25 -9.38
CA GLY A 37 11.76 -5.66 -10.59
C GLY A 37 12.41 -6.65 -11.54
N ASN A 38 13.15 -7.64 -11.03
CA ASN A 38 13.73 -8.67 -11.89
C ASN A 38 12.67 -9.50 -12.63
N TYR A 39 11.52 -9.79 -12.00
CA TYR A 39 10.41 -10.45 -12.69
C TYR A 39 9.73 -9.52 -13.69
N TYR A 40 9.62 -8.24 -13.35
CA TYR A 40 9.09 -7.22 -14.25
C TYR A 40 9.96 -7.08 -15.51
N ASP A 41 11.27 -6.97 -15.36
CA ASP A 41 12.23 -6.88 -16.47
C ASP A 41 12.08 -8.08 -17.42
N ARG A 42 11.98 -9.29 -16.88
CA ARG A 42 11.76 -10.52 -17.65
C ARG A 42 10.45 -10.48 -18.41
N TRP A 43 9.35 -10.16 -17.73
CA TRP A 43 8.03 -10.10 -18.34
C TRP A 43 7.98 -9.05 -19.46
N MET A 44 8.51 -7.85 -19.24
CA MET A 44 8.52 -6.78 -20.24
C MET A 44 9.40 -7.11 -21.45
N GLU A 45 10.50 -7.82 -21.25
CA GLU A 45 11.33 -8.31 -22.35
C GLU A 45 10.59 -9.36 -23.20
N THR A 46 9.86 -10.27 -22.55
CA THR A 46 9.00 -11.24 -23.24
C THR A 46 7.83 -10.56 -23.95
N TYR A 47 7.19 -9.57 -23.31
CA TYR A 47 6.12 -8.75 -23.88
C TYR A 47 6.59 -8.00 -25.13
N ARG A 48 7.76 -7.35 -25.06
CA ARG A 48 8.36 -6.66 -26.21
C ARG A 48 8.57 -7.60 -27.39
N LYS A 49 9.15 -8.78 -27.16
CA LYS A 49 9.37 -9.79 -28.21
C LYS A 49 8.05 -10.30 -28.82
N ALA A 50 7.05 -10.57 -27.98
CA ALA A 50 5.73 -11.00 -28.43
C ALA A 50 5.05 -9.91 -29.27
N TYR A 51 5.18 -8.65 -28.87
CA TYR A 51 4.68 -7.51 -29.64
C TYR A 51 5.37 -7.40 -31.00
N GLU A 52 6.70 -7.44 -31.04
CA GLU A 52 7.48 -7.37 -32.30
C GLU A 52 7.16 -8.54 -33.25
N GLU A 53 7.01 -9.74 -32.71
CA GLU A 53 6.64 -10.94 -33.47
C GLU A 53 5.24 -10.81 -34.07
N ALA A 54 4.24 -10.41 -33.29
CA ALA A 54 2.88 -10.18 -33.76
C ALA A 54 2.83 -9.15 -34.91
N ARG A 55 3.59 -8.05 -34.78
CA ARG A 55 3.74 -7.04 -35.84
C ARG A 55 4.38 -7.61 -37.10
N SER A 56 5.46 -8.37 -36.95
CA SER A 56 6.17 -8.98 -38.09
C SER A 56 5.31 -10.00 -38.85
N ALA A 57 4.43 -10.70 -38.14
CA ALA A 57 3.49 -11.66 -38.69
C ALA A 57 2.20 -11.01 -39.21
N ASN A 58 2.09 -9.67 -39.20
CA ASN A 58 0.91 -8.90 -39.60
C ASN A 58 -0.38 -9.38 -38.90
N ARG A 59 -0.26 -9.76 -37.61
CA ARG A 59 -1.39 -10.15 -36.78
C ARG A 59 -2.10 -8.91 -36.23
N SER A 60 -3.34 -9.11 -35.78
CA SER A 60 -4.09 -8.11 -35.03
C SER A 60 -3.28 -7.66 -33.80
N GLU A 61 -3.17 -6.34 -33.60
CA GLU A 61 -2.51 -5.72 -32.45
C GLU A 61 -3.50 -5.37 -31.34
N LEU A 62 -4.75 -5.88 -31.39
CA LEU A 62 -5.84 -5.46 -30.49
C LEU A 62 -5.51 -5.61 -29.00
N PHE A 63 -4.69 -6.60 -28.62
CA PHE A 63 -4.24 -6.78 -27.23
C PHE A 63 -2.92 -6.07 -26.95
N PHE A 64 -2.10 -5.85 -27.98
CA PHE A 64 -0.81 -5.18 -27.86
C PHE A 64 -0.89 -3.65 -27.96
N TYR A 65 -2.05 -3.07 -28.27
CA TYR A 65 -2.21 -1.61 -28.33
C TYR A 65 -1.84 -0.91 -27.01
N SER A 66 -1.97 -1.62 -25.88
CA SER A 66 -1.61 -1.14 -24.55
C SER A 66 -0.10 -1.18 -24.28
N TYR A 67 0.69 -1.87 -25.10
CA TYR A 67 2.14 -2.02 -24.89
C TYR A 67 2.88 -0.69 -24.65
N PRO A 68 2.64 0.40 -25.42
CA PRO A 68 3.29 1.69 -25.13
C PRO A 68 2.92 2.28 -23.77
N VAL A 69 1.70 2.05 -23.28
CA VAL A 69 1.24 2.49 -21.95
C VAL A 69 1.88 1.62 -20.86
N ASP A 70 1.85 0.30 -21.05
CA ASP A 70 2.42 -0.68 -20.12
C ASP A 70 3.94 -0.48 -19.96
N PHE A 71 4.65 -0.20 -21.06
CA PHE A 71 6.06 0.14 -21.05
C PHE A 71 6.37 1.43 -20.28
N ARG A 72 5.48 2.45 -20.34
CA ARG A 72 5.63 3.65 -19.51
C ARG A 72 5.45 3.37 -18.03
N ASN A 73 4.47 2.53 -17.66
CA ASN A 73 4.26 2.11 -16.27
C ASN A 73 5.48 1.33 -15.74
N TYR A 74 6.03 0.44 -16.56
CA TYR A 74 7.28 -0.27 -16.27
C TYR A 74 8.46 0.69 -16.02
N CYS A 75 8.66 1.69 -16.90
CA CYS A 75 9.69 2.71 -16.70
C CYS A 75 9.48 3.48 -15.38
N GLY A 76 8.21 3.76 -15.02
CA GLY A 76 7.85 4.35 -13.74
C GLY A 76 8.27 3.49 -12.54
N PHE A 77 8.06 2.17 -12.61
CA PHE A 77 8.52 1.22 -11.60
C PHE A 77 10.04 1.20 -11.46
N ALA A 78 10.77 1.16 -12.57
CA ALA A 78 12.23 1.20 -12.57
C ALA A 78 12.75 2.50 -11.93
N GLU A 79 12.07 3.63 -12.14
CA GLU A 79 12.41 4.88 -11.47
C GLU A 79 12.09 4.86 -9.97
N CYS A 80 10.99 4.24 -9.56
CA CYS A 80 10.67 4.00 -8.15
C CYS A 80 11.77 3.24 -7.43
N LEU A 81 12.33 2.19 -8.04
CA LEU A 81 13.45 1.44 -7.47
C LEU A 81 14.69 2.30 -7.26
N LYS A 82 15.04 3.17 -8.22
CA LYS A 82 16.18 4.08 -8.08
C LYS A 82 15.97 5.07 -6.93
N ARG A 83 14.75 5.60 -6.80
CA ARG A 83 14.37 6.52 -5.72
C ARG A 83 14.41 5.82 -4.36
N LEU A 84 13.82 4.62 -4.26
CA LEU A 84 13.85 3.82 -3.04
C LEU A 84 15.28 3.54 -2.59
N ARG A 85 16.17 3.15 -3.51
CA ARG A 85 17.60 2.91 -3.23
C ARG A 85 18.36 4.14 -2.71
N ARG A 86 17.81 5.34 -2.87
CA ARG A 86 18.39 6.61 -2.36
C ARG A 86 17.70 7.10 -1.09
N GLY A 87 16.86 6.27 -0.49
CA GLY A 87 16.14 6.60 0.75
C GLY A 87 14.74 7.16 0.56
N ASP A 88 14.31 7.46 -0.67
CA ASP A 88 12.97 8.02 -0.91
C ASP A 88 11.89 6.97 -0.69
N LYS A 89 11.05 7.16 0.34
CA LYS A 89 9.94 6.26 0.69
C LYS A 89 8.61 6.64 0.05
N ARG A 90 8.55 7.77 -0.67
CA ARG A 90 7.34 8.19 -1.41
C ARG A 90 6.86 7.17 -2.44
N PRO A 91 7.70 6.34 -3.10
CA PRO A 91 7.22 5.34 -4.05
C PRO A 91 6.18 4.35 -3.50
N PHE A 92 6.09 4.16 -2.17
CA PHE A 92 5.04 3.33 -1.56
C PHE A 92 3.67 4.01 -1.45
N LYS A 93 3.61 5.33 -1.64
CA LYS A 93 2.36 6.09 -1.57
C LYS A 93 1.45 5.80 -2.77
N PHE A 94 0.15 5.94 -2.59
CA PHE A 94 -0.84 5.80 -3.64
C PHE A 94 -1.10 7.18 -4.21
N LEU A 95 -0.47 7.54 -5.33
CA LEU A 95 -0.64 8.85 -5.94
C LEU A 95 -0.79 8.74 -7.46
N GLY A 96 -1.73 9.52 -7.97
CA GLY A 96 -2.46 9.15 -9.18
C GLY A 96 -1.70 9.23 -10.49
N GLN A 97 -0.50 9.83 -10.59
CA GLN A 97 0.34 9.71 -11.80
C GLN A 97 1.84 9.80 -11.53
N HIS A 98 2.60 8.98 -12.28
CA HIS A 98 4.06 8.75 -12.36
C HIS A 98 4.89 8.70 -11.05
N GLY A 99 5.67 7.62 -10.89
CA GLY A 99 6.71 7.54 -9.87
C GLY A 99 6.28 6.90 -8.55
N TYR A 100 5.29 6.02 -8.60
CA TYR A 100 4.86 5.18 -7.47
C TYR A 100 4.76 3.72 -7.88
N PHE A 101 5.06 2.81 -6.95
CA PHE A 101 5.01 1.38 -7.21
C PHE A 101 3.63 0.96 -7.69
N TYR A 102 2.54 1.50 -7.13
CA TYR A 102 1.17 1.11 -7.47
C TYR A 102 0.86 1.13 -8.98
N GLN A 103 1.44 2.06 -9.75
CA GLN A 103 1.20 2.16 -11.20
C GLN A 103 1.76 0.98 -11.99
N ALA A 104 2.80 0.36 -11.47
CA ALA A 104 3.40 -0.85 -12.04
C ALA A 104 2.42 -2.03 -12.02
N ARG A 105 1.41 -1.97 -11.13
CA ARG A 105 0.37 -2.98 -11.04
C ARG A 105 -0.71 -2.86 -12.12
N ILE A 106 -0.90 -1.66 -12.69
CA ILE A 106 -1.90 -1.41 -13.73
C ILE A 106 -1.77 -2.38 -14.91
N PRO A 107 -0.58 -2.53 -15.54
CA PRO A 107 -0.42 -3.46 -16.65
C PRO A 107 -0.60 -4.93 -16.23
N MET A 108 -0.20 -5.29 -15.01
CA MET A 108 -0.43 -6.65 -14.49
C MET A 108 -1.94 -6.96 -14.40
N ASN A 109 -2.71 -6.08 -13.75
CA ASN A 109 -4.16 -6.26 -13.62
C ASN A 109 -4.89 -6.26 -14.98
N HIS A 110 -4.42 -5.42 -15.92
CA HIS A 110 -4.96 -5.39 -17.28
C HIS A 110 -4.80 -6.77 -17.96
N TRP A 111 -3.62 -7.37 -17.87
CA TRP A 111 -3.38 -8.69 -18.46
C TRP A 111 -4.03 -9.83 -17.68
N ASP A 112 -4.05 -9.79 -16.34
CA ASP A 112 -4.77 -10.78 -15.53
C ASP A 112 -6.25 -10.88 -15.96
N HIS A 113 -6.90 -9.74 -16.23
CA HIS A 113 -8.28 -9.74 -16.72
C HIS A 113 -8.43 -10.39 -18.11
N ILE A 114 -7.49 -10.12 -19.02
CA ILE A 114 -7.49 -10.74 -20.36
C ILE A 114 -7.30 -12.25 -20.25
N LEU A 115 -6.40 -12.71 -19.39
CA LEU A 115 -6.11 -14.14 -19.18
C LEU A 115 -7.31 -14.87 -18.59
N VAL A 116 -8.01 -14.28 -17.63
CA VAL A 116 -9.25 -14.86 -17.09
C VAL A 116 -10.31 -15.03 -18.18
N LEU A 117 -10.50 -14.02 -19.04
CA LEU A 117 -11.47 -14.08 -20.13
C LEU A 117 -11.12 -15.13 -21.19
N GLU A 118 -9.83 -15.41 -21.41
CA GLU A 118 -9.40 -16.51 -22.28
C GLU A 118 -9.70 -17.88 -21.63
N GLN A 119 -9.37 -18.05 -20.35
CA GLN A 119 -9.61 -19.30 -19.62
C GLN A 119 -11.10 -19.67 -19.54
N THR A 120 -12.00 -18.68 -19.43
CA THR A 120 -13.45 -18.89 -19.45
C THR A 120 -14.01 -19.13 -20.85
N GLY A 121 -13.22 -18.90 -21.89
CA GLY A 121 -13.63 -19.00 -23.30
C GLY A 121 -14.48 -17.82 -23.78
N ASP A 122 -14.60 -16.76 -22.98
CA ASP A 122 -15.36 -15.55 -23.30
C ASP A 122 -14.67 -14.70 -24.39
N VAL A 123 -13.34 -14.84 -24.50
CA VAL A 123 -12.54 -14.24 -25.56
C VAL A 123 -11.67 -15.31 -26.22
N ILE A 124 -11.73 -15.40 -27.55
CA ILE A 124 -10.76 -16.15 -28.34
C ILE A 124 -9.72 -15.16 -28.83
N VAL A 125 -8.59 -15.10 -28.13
CA VAL A 125 -7.46 -14.27 -28.55
C VAL A 125 -6.63 -15.04 -29.59
N LYS A 126 -6.99 -14.93 -30.87
CA LYS A 126 -6.17 -15.49 -31.98
C LYS A 126 -4.74 -14.90 -32.01
N GLU A 127 -4.52 -13.80 -31.31
CA GLU A 127 -3.27 -13.07 -31.16
C GLU A 127 -2.29 -13.77 -30.20
N MET A 128 -2.77 -14.67 -29.34
CA MET A 128 -1.98 -15.48 -28.41
C MET A 128 -1.36 -16.73 -29.06
N ILE A 129 -1.43 -16.84 -30.39
CA ILE A 129 -0.72 -17.86 -31.19
C ILE A 129 0.80 -17.59 -31.23
N SER A 130 1.29 -16.52 -30.58
CA SER A 130 2.72 -16.28 -30.48
C SER A 130 3.42 -17.50 -29.85
N PRO A 131 4.53 -17.99 -30.44
CA PRO A 131 5.32 -19.05 -29.81
C PRO A 131 5.92 -18.62 -28.46
N LEU A 132 5.83 -17.33 -28.12
CA LEU A 132 6.29 -16.75 -26.85
C LEU A 132 5.20 -16.72 -25.78
N TRP A 133 3.96 -17.11 -26.09
CA TRP A 133 2.81 -16.95 -25.21
C TRP A 133 2.99 -17.67 -23.86
N SER A 134 3.42 -18.94 -23.87
CA SER A 134 3.65 -19.68 -22.63
C SER A 134 4.73 -19.06 -21.75
N ALA A 135 5.74 -18.42 -22.35
CA ALA A 135 6.77 -17.70 -21.59
C ALA A 135 6.22 -16.38 -21.03
N PHE A 136 5.39 -15.69 -21.81
CA PHE A 136 4.74 -14.45 -21.39
C PHE A 136 3.85 -14.66 -20.17
N ASP A 137 2.96 -15.66 -20.23
CA ASP A 137 2.03 -16.02 -19.16
C ASP A 137 2.80 -16.42 -17.88
N ALA A 138 3.81 -17.28 -18.02
CA ALA A 138 4.64 -17.69 -16.89
C ALA A 138 5.42 -16.51 -16.26
N ASP A 139 5.98 -15.60 -17.05
CA ASP A 139 6.67 -14.42 -16.51
C ASP A 139 5.70 -13.44 -15.82
N LEU A 140 4.49 -13.26 -16.37
CA LEU A 140 3.43 -12.44 -15.75
C LEU A 140 2.97 -13.04 -14.42
N GLU A 141 2.72 -14.35 -14.38
CA GLU A 141 2.31 -15.05 -13.16
C GLU A 141 3.40 -14.92 -12.07
N ASN A 142 4.67 -15.08 -12.44
CA ASN A 142 5.79 -14.89 -11.51
C ASN A 142 5.85 -13.44 -10.97
N LEU A 143 5.65 -12.46 -11.85
CA LEU A 143 5.56 -11.05 -11.46
C LEU A 143 4.41 -10.83 -10.48
N ALA A 144 3.19 -11.27 -10.81
CA ALA A 144 2.00 -11.14 -9.97
C ALA A 144 2.16 -11.80 -8.59
N ARG A 145 2.72 -13.02 -8.55
CA ARG A 145 2.99 -13.71 -7.30
C ARG A 145 4.03 -12.97 -6.44
N SER A 146 5.13 -12.55 -7.05
CA SER A 146 6.21 -11.84 -6.35
C SER A 146 5.77 -10.49 -5.78
N TRP A 147 4.90 -9.78 -6.52
CA TRP A 147 4.29 -8.52 -6.11
C TRP A 147 3.34 -8.72 -4.93
N GLY A 148 2.40 -9.65 -5.06
CA GLY A 148 1.38 -9.89 -4.05
C GLY A 148 1.98 -10.26 -2.70
N GLU A 149 3.09 -11.00 -2.69
CA GLU A 149 3.83 -11.38 -1.47
C GLU A 149 4.20 -10.19 -0.58
N ILE A 150 4.49 -9.03 -1.18
CA ILE A 150 5.09 -7.91 -0.45
C ILE A 150 4.23 -6.64 -0.43
N ALA A 151 3.38 -6.43 -1.44
CA ALA A 151 2.79 -5.12 -1.68
C ALA A 151 1.69 -4.72 -0.68
N ARG A 152 0.85 -5.67 -0.24
CA ARG A 152 -0.42 -5.34 0.45
C ARG A 152 -0.27 -4.52 1.74
N TYR A 153 0.76 -4.80 2.53
CA TYR A 153 0.99 -4.16 3.84
C TYR A 153 1.93 -2.96 3.78
N ILE A 154 2.47 -2.69 2.60
CA ILE A 154 3.51 -1.68 2.39
C ILE A 154 3.00 -0.55 1.51
N LEU A 155 2.15 -0.82 0.53
CA LEU A 155 1.59 0.24 -0.30
C LEU A 155 0.46 0.94 0.43
N GLU A 156 0.48 2.26 0.36
CA GLU A 156 -0.64 3.09 0.79
C GLU A 156 -1.90 2.72 -0.01
N ASP A 157 -3.04 2.76 0.65
CA ASP A 157 -4.31 2.45 0.01
C ASP A 157 -4.78 3.61 -0.89
N ARG A 158 -5.65 3.31 -1.85
CA ARG A 158 -6.23 4.30 -2.78
C ARG A 158 -6.98 5.41 -2.07
N TYR A 159 -7.65 5.04 -0.98
CA TYR A 159 -8.47 5.95 -0.21
C TYR A 159 -7.78 6.19 1.14
N ILE A 160 -7.45 7.45 1.43
CA ILE A 160 -6.67 7.83 2.62
C ILE A 160 -7.44 7.65 3.93
N ASP A 161 -8.76 7.46 3.85
CA ASP A 161 -9.64 7.11 4.97
C ASP A 161 -9.73 5.60 5.17
N THR A 162 -9.09 4.79 4.31
CA THR A 162 -9.04 3.34 4.51
C THR A 162 -8.36 3.04 5.84
N ALA A 163 -9.11 2.41 6.73
CA ALA A 163 -8.58 2.01 8.01
C ALA A 163 -7.40 1.03 7.82
N ALA A 164 -6.33 1.23 8.56
CA ALA A 164 -5.22 0.29 8.62
C ALA A 164 -5.74 -1.05 9.12
N PRO A 165 -5.34 -2.16 8.48
CA PRO A 165 -5.79 -3.46 8.91
C PRO A 165 -5.30 -3.77 10.32
N LEU A 166 -6.21 -4.27 11.16
CA LEU A 166 -5.85 -5.06 12.33
C LEU A 166 -5.12 -6.31 11.80
N GLY A 167 -3.80 -6.33 11.88
CA GLY A 167 -2.94 -7.38 11.33
C GLY A 167 -3.11 -8.80 11.89
N LEU A 168 -4.27 -9.13 12.49
CA LEU A 168 -4.64 -10.47 12.97
C LEU A 168 -6.00 -10.98 12.46
N MET A 169 -6.72 -10.23 11.62
CA MET A 169 -8.03 -10.68 11.11
C MET A 169 -7.92 -11.86 10.13
N GLY A 170 -8.59 -12.98 10.39
CA GLY A 170 -8.90 -14.02 9.38
C GLY A 170 -7.69 -14.49 8.56
N PHE A 171 -7.75 -14.53 7.22
CA PHE A 171 -6.62 -14.86 6.33
C PHE A 171 -5.37 -13.95 6.48
N ARG A 172 -5.38 -12.99 7.42
CA ARG A 172 -4.27 -12.13 7.89
C ARG A 172 -3.82 -12.48 9.32
N GLY A 173 -4.29 -13.60 9.86
CA GLY A 173 -4.02 -14.09 11.21
C GLY A 173 -2.73 -14.91 11.32
N PRO A 174 -2.52 -15.59 12.46
CA PRO A 174 -1.31 -16.33 12.77
C PRO A 174 -0.89 -17.33 11.68
N ASP A 175 -1.84 -17.94 10.97
CA ASP A 175 -1.56 -18.87 9.88
C ASP A 175 -0.81 -18.20 8.71
N PHE A 176 -1.08 -16.94 8.41
CA PHE A 176 -0.31 -16.18 7.40
C PHE A 176 1.12 -15.89 7.89
N LEU A 177 1.28 -15.47 9.14
CA LEU A 177 2.58 -15.18 9.75
C LEU A 177 3.40 -16.45 10.05
N ARG A 178 2.74 -17.61 10.17
CA ARG A 178 3.37 -18.91 10.48
C ARG A 178 3.66 -19.72 9.23
N ASP A 179 2.70 -19.84 8.31
CA ASP A 179 2.78 -20.77 7.19
C ASP A 179 3.14 -20.07 5.87
N ARG A 180 2.99 -18.75 5.80
CA ARG A 180 3.15 -18.00 4.54
C ARG A 180 4.20 -16.90 4.56
N THR A 181 4.76 -16.57 5.71
CA THR A 181 5.92 -15.69 5.82
C THR A 181 7.18 -16.52 6.06
N THR A 182 8.17 -16.40 5.17
CA THR A 182 9.51 -16.96 5.43
C THR A 182 10.25 -16.11 6.46
N LEU A 183 10.72 -16.80 7.50
CA LEU A 183 11.46 -16.25 8.63
C LEU A 183 12.85 -16.89 8.67
N PRO A 184 13.87 -16.17 9.20
CA PRO A 184 15.19 -16.74 9.40
C PRO A 184 15.14 -17.84 10.48
N ASP A 185 16.04 -18.81 10.39
CA ASP A 185 16.17 -19.89 11.39
C ASP A 185 16.63 -19.36 12.76
N SER A 186 17.32 -18.22 12.77
CA SER A 186 17.77 -17.55 13.99
C SER A 186 16.61 -16.85 14.70
N PRO A 187 16.60 -16.80 16.05
CA PRO A 187 15.59 -16.05 16.79
C PRO A 187 15.50 -14.57 16.36
N LEU A 188 14.28 -14.09 16.15
CA LEU A 188 14.05 -12.69 15.79
C LEU A 188 14.37 -11.75 16.97
N PRO A 189 14.99 -10.58 16.69
CA PRO A 189 15.27 -9.59 17.73
C PRO A 189 13.97 -9.06 18.35
N PRO A 190 14.03 -8.55 19.59
CA PRO A 190 12.88 -7.89 20.20
C PRO A 190 12.45 -6.67 19.38
N VAL A 191 11.14 -6.40 19.38
CA VAL A 191 10.60 -5.19 18.75
C VAL A 191 11.21 -3.95 19.43
N PRO A 192 11.79 -3.01 18.66
CA PRO A 192 12.45 -1.84 19.22
C PRO A 192 11.47 -0.93 19.97
N ARG A 193 12.03 -0.12 20.86
CA ARG A 193 11.31 0.86 21.66
C ARG A 193 12.01 2.21 21.53
N ALA A 194 11.34 3.17 20.89
CA ALA A 194 11.83 4.54 20.83
C ALA A 194 11.62 5.25 22.18
N GLU A 195 12.67 5.92 22.66
CA GLU A 195 12.62 6.79 23.85
C GLU A 195 13.18 8.17 23.47
N PRO A 196 12.43 9.28 23.65
CA PRO A 196 11.05 9.30 24.13
C PRO A 196 10.07 8.70 23.13
N ALA A 197 8.97 8.14 23.63
CA ALA A 197 7.90 7.61 22.78
C ALA A 197 7.28 8.74 21.93
N GLN A 198 7.26 8.54 20.62
CA GLN A 198 6.63 9.44 19.66
C GLN A 198 5.23 8.92 19.33
N LEU A 199 4.21 9.71 19.68
CA LEU A 199 2.80 9.38 19.48
C LEU A 199 2.14 10.33 18.49
N ILE A 200 1.27 9.79 17.64
CA ILE A 200 0.36 10.54 16.76
C ILE A 200 -1.05 9.94 16.88
N LYS A 201 -2.10 10.72 16.61
CA LYS A 201 -3.48 10.24 16.56
C LYS A 201 -3.90 9.98 15.13
N SER A 202 -4.91 9.13 14.93
CA SER A 202 -5.58 9.03 13.63
C SER A 202 -5.98 10.43 13.12
N GLY A 203 -5.73 10.69 11.84
CA GLY A 203 -5.89 12.00 11.19
C GLY A 203 -4.64 12.89 11.23
N ASP A 204 -3.74 12.75 12.21
CA ASP A 204 -2.49 13.51 12.24
C ASP A 204 -1.59 13.13 11.07
N LEU A 205 -0.83 14.09 10.53
CA LEU A 205 0.19 13.75 9.52
C LEU A 205 1.29 12.90 10.15
N VAL A 206 1.51 11.73 9.56
CA VAL A 206 2.59 10.82 9.96
C VAL A 206 3.93 11.52 9.70
N PRO A 207 4.78 11.71 10.71
CA PRO A 207 5.98 12.53 10.59
C PRO A 207 7.10 11.85 9.79
N CYS A 208 7.09 10.52 9.71
CA CYS A 208 8.08 9.74 8.98
C CYS A 208 7.52 8.38 8.56
N SER A 209 7.99 7.88 7.43
CA SER A 209 7.67 6.52 7.01
C SER A 209 8.34 5.51 7.94
N GLY A 210 7.64 4.44 8.28
CA GLY A 210 8.17 3.45 9.22
C GLY A 210 7.09 2.56 9.80
N ILE A 211 7.46 1.80 10.82
CA ILE A 211 6.56 0.89 11.52
C ILE A 211 6.02 1.59 12.77
N TRP A 212 4.69 1.67 12.84
CA TRP A 212 3.94 2.29 13.91
C TRP A 212 2.98 1.27 14.52
N GLU A 213 2.72 1.36 15.82
CA GLU A 213 1.88 0.42 16.55
C GLU A 213 0.76 1.12 17.31
N PRO A 214 -0.49 0.65 17.21
CA PRO A 214 -1.60 1.18 18.00
C PRO A 214 -1.41 0.89 19.49
N VAL A 215 -1.54 1.93 20.31
CA VAL A 215 -1.40 1.87 21.77
C VAL A 215 -2.48 2.67 22.47
N ARG A 216 -2.73 2.35 23.74
CA ARG A 216 -3.56 3.14 24.64
C ARG A 216 -2.68 4.17 25.33
N ALA A 217 -2.97 5.44 25.10
CA ALA A 217 -2.31 6.55 25.76
C ALA A 217 -3.33 7.59 26.20
N ASP A 218 -3.21 8.04 27.44
CA ASP A 218 -3.96 9.18 27.93
C ASP A 218 -3.32 10.47 27.43
N PHE A 219 -4.13 11.49 27.21
CA PHE A 219 -3.68 12.82 26.83
C PHE A 219 -4.14 13.84 27.86
N SER A 220 -3.31 14.84 28.13
CA SER A 220 -3.66 15.91 29.06
C SER A 220 -4.92 16.65 28.60
N GLU A 221 -5.73 17.11 29.55
CA GLU A 221 -6.76 18.09 29.25
C GLU A 221 -6.08 19.38 28.75
N GLY A 222 -6.24 19.66 27.46
CA GLY A 222 -5.74 20.88 26.83
C GLY A 222 -6.72 22.05 27.04
N PHE A 223 -6.22 23.28 26.99
CA PHE A 223 -7.09 24.46 27.02
C PHE A 223 -7.94 24.51 25.75
N LEU A 224 -9.27 24.50 25.89
CA LEU A 224 -10.24 24.44 24.77
C LEU A 224 -10.01 23.26 23.81
N GLY A 225 -9.40 22.17 24.28
CA GLY A 225 -9.09 20.99 23.45
C GLY A 225 -7.84 21.10 22.58
N LEU A 226 -7.16 22.26 22.57
CA LEU A 226 -5.90 22.48 21.86
C LEU A 226 -4.68 22.08 22.72
N PHE A 227 -3.57 21.74 22.06
CA PHE A 227 -2.28 21.41 22.70
C PHE A 227 -2.32 20.24 23.71
N ARG A 228 -3.15 19.23 23.46
CA ARG A 228 -3.16 18.00 24.26
C ARG A 228 -1.79 17.31 24.17
N LYS A 229 -1.10 17.16 25.28
CA LYS A 229 0.17 16.44 25.34
C LYS A 229 -0.07 14.99 25.72
N PRO A 230 0.62 14.03 25.08
CA PRO A 230 0.55 12.66 25.50
C PRO A 230 1.09 12.53 26.94
N MET A 231 0.31 11.89 27.80
CA MET A 231 0.68 11.60 29.17
C MET A 231 1.33 10.23 29.21
N ILE A 232 2.63 10.20 28.94
CA ILE A 232 3.42 8.97 28.96
C ILE A 232 4.21 8.96 30.27
N PRO A 233 3.86 8.08 31.23
CA PRO A 233 4.69 7.95 32.43
C PRO A 233 6.11 7.54 32.03
N PRO A 234 7.17 8.12 32.63
CA PRO A 234 8.54 7.77 32.30
C PRO A 234 8.78 6.26 32.37
N GLY A 235 9.26 5.65 31.28
CA GLY A 235 9.54 4.22 31.20
C GLY A 235 8.30 3.31 31.09
N ALA A 236 7.07 3.85 31.10
CA ALA A 236 5.86 3.03 30.97
C ALA A 236 5.77 2.37 29.59
N ARG A 237 5.34 1.11 29.57
CA ARG A 237 4.94 0.43 28.34
C ARG A 237 3.46 0.70 28.14
N LEU A 238 3.14 1.43 27.08
CA LEU A 238 1.74 1.71 26.74
C LEU A 238 1.04 0.38 26.40
N PRO A 239 -0.18 0.13 26.91
CA PRO A 239 -0.94 -1.05 26.54
C PRO A 239 -1.19 -1.05 25.03
N LEU A 240 -1.09 -2.21 24.39
CA LEU A 240 -1.41 -2.35 22.97
C LEU A 240 -2.91 -2.14 22.73
N ASP A 241 -3.23 -1.53 21.60
CA ASP A 241 -4.62 -1.28 21.16
C ASP A 241 -4.91 -1.83 19.75
N GLY A 242 -3.96 -2.58 19.20
CA GLY A 242 -4.04 -3.14 17.86
C GLY A 242 -2.69 -3.72 17.42
N THR A 243 -2.52 -3.88 16.10
CA THR A 243 -1.32 -4.46 15.48
C THR A 243 -0.55 -3.40 14.70
N MET A 244 0.77 -3.50 14.72
CA MET A 244 1.65 -2.57 14.01
C MET A 244 1.47 -2.62 12.48
N ASN A 245 1.64 -1.47 11.84
CA ASN A 245 1.53 -1.26 10.39
C ASN A 245 2.70 -0.41 9.89
N TYR A 246 3.02 -0.52 8.60
CA TYR A 246 3.92 0.43 7.93
C TYR A 246 3.11 1.67 7.52
N LEU A 247 3.43 2.83 8.08
CA LEU A 247 2.76 4.10 7.74
C LEU A 247 3.68 4.98 6.89
N HIS A 248 3.08 5.91 6.14
CA HIS A 248 3.76 6.75 5.16
C HIS A 248 3.92 8.19 5.65
N GLY A 249 5.15 8.70 5.63
CA GLY A 249 5.43 10.10 5.95
C GLY A 249 4.61 11.07 5.11
N GLY A 250 4.03 12.08 5.77
CA GLY A 250 3.19 13.09 5.15
C GLY A 250 1.78 12.61 4.76
N SER A 251 1.41 11.38 5.08
CA SER A 251 0.03 10.89 4.95
C SER A 251 -0.71 10.99 6.29
N PRO A 252 -2.05 11.15 6.29
CA PRO A 252 -2.82 11.06 7.52
C PRO A 252 -2.65 9.69 8.17
N ALA A 253 -2.47 9.66 9.49
CA ALA A 253 -2.45 8.42 10.24
C ALA A 253 -3.84 7.77 10.18
N PRO A 254 -3.95 6.50 9.80
CA PRO A 254 -5.25 5.89 9.55
C PRO A 254 -5.99 5.58 10.87
N ASN A 255 -7.30 5.39 10.77
CA ASN A 255 -8.06 4.62 11.76
C ASN A 255 -7.61 3.15 11.71
N ILE A 256 -8.02 2.34 12.69
CA ILE A 256 -7.84 0.88 12.64
C ILE A 256 -9.18 0.19 12.34
N SER A 257 -9.18 -0.82 11.49
CA SER A 257 -10.42 -1.53 11.10
C SER A 257 -11.10 -2.18 12.33
N PHE A 258 -12.41 -2.38 12.31
CA PHE A 258 -13.11 -3.17 13.34
C PHE A 258 -13.06 -4.68 13.02
N GLU A 259 -13.30 -5.51 14.03
CA GLU A 259 -13.44 -6.96 13.86
C GLU A 259 -14.77 -7.29 13.17
N GLY A 260 -14.72 -8.03 12.06
CA GLY A 260 -15.90 -8.49 11.31
C GLY A 260 -16.28 -7.65 10.09
N ASP A 261 -15.70 -6.45 9.93
CA ASP A 261 -16.05 -5.58 8.82
C ASP A 261 -15.25 -5.90 7.55
N SER A 262 -15.97 -5.78 6.43
CA SER A 262 -15.36 -5.55 5.13
C SER A 262 -14.45 -4.32 5.20
N PRO A 263 -13.37 -4.18 4.40
CA PRO A 263 -12.46 -3.01 4.42
C PRO A 263 -13.06 -1.62 4.10
N ARG A 264 -14.34 -1.36 4.40
CA ARG A 264 -15.11 -0.17 4.01
C ARG A 264 -15.95 0.52 5.10
N ASP A 265 -15.73 0.19 6.36
CA ASP A 265 -16.26 0.99 7.46
C ASP A 265 -15.20 1.96 8.01
N ASP A 266 -15.67 3.08 8.52
CA ASP A 266 -14.93 4.27 8.98
C ASP A 266 -13.83 3.98 10.01
N GLY A 267 -13.78 2.77 10.57
CA GLY A 267 -12.74 2.30 11.47
C GLY A 267 -12.78 3.02 12.82
N ARG A 268 -12.00 2.52 13.78
CA ARG A 268 -11.86 3.14 15.10
C ARG A 268 -10.66 4.07 15.13
N PRO A 269 -10.81 5.33 15.58
CA PRO A 269 -9.67 6.18 15.87
C PRO A 269 -8.75 5.55 16.93
N THR A 270 -7.44 5.72 16.75
CA THR A 270 -6.44 5.18 17.67
C THR A 270 -5.25 6.15 17.85
N VAL A 271 -4.30 5.74 18.70
CA VAL A 271 -3.03 6.43 18.92
C VAL A 271 -1.93 5.51 18.43
N TRP A 272 -1.10 6.01 17.53
CA TRP A 272 0.01 5.29 16.95
C TRP A 272 1.31 5.68 17.64
N GLN A 273 2.08 4.69 18.08
CA GLN A 273 3.44 4.86 18.58
C GLN A 273 4.46 4.46 17.51
N LEU A 274 5.46 5.31 17.26
CA LEU A 274 6.58 4.94 16.39
C LEU A 274 7.42 3.85 17.05
N LEU A 275 7.56 2.70 16.38
CA LEU A 275 8.48 1.64 16.78
C LEU A 275 9.81 1.76 16.05
N TRP A 276 9.76 2.06 14.76
CA TRP A 276 10.94 2.11 13.90
C TRP A 276 10.72 3.05 12.73
N ARG A 277 11.67 3.96 12.51
CA ARG A 277 11.69 4.85 11.36
C ARG A 277 12.49 4.22 10.23
N ASP A 278 11.96 4.27 9.01
CA ASP A 278 12.62 3.72 7.83
C ASP A 278 13.60 4.73 7.21
N ASP A 279 14.73 4.94 7.89
CA ASP A 279 15.84 5.79 7.44
C ASP A 279 16.81 5.04 6.48
N ARG A 280 16.45 3.82 6.03
CA ARG A 280 17.35 3.01 5.20
C ARG A 280 17.68 3.72 3.90
N TYR A 281 18.90 3.47 3.41
CA TYR A 281 19.45 3.95 2.15
C TYR A 281 19.73 5.47 2.04
N GLU A 282 19.47 6.24 3.09
CA GLU A 282 19.83 7.67 3.15
C GLU A 282 21.35 7.88 3.12
N ASP A 283 22.11 6.91 3.65
CA ASP A 283 23.57 6.87 3.59
C ASP A 283 24.12 6.24 2.30
N GLY A 284 23.23 5.85 1.38
CA GLY A 284 23.59 5.21 0.11
C GLY A 284 23.91 3.71 0.21
N THR A 285 23.72 3.07 1.36
CA THR A 285 24.02 1.64 1.57
C THR A 285 22.76 0.80 1.74
N ILE A 286 22.83 -0.47 1.33
CA ILE A 286 21.80 -1.48 1.62
C ILE A 286 22.23 -2.18 2.91
N PRO A 287 21.39 -2.22 3.96
CA PRO A 287 21.75 -2.89 5.21
C PRO A 287 22.07 -4.38 5.02
N ASP A 288 23.09 -4.87 5.71
CA ASP A 288 23.51 -6.29 5.64
C ASP A 288 22.38 -7.28 6.00
N GLU A 289 21.44 -6.87 6.87
CA GLU A 289 20.27 -7.69 7.22
C GLU A 289 19.43 -8.09 5.99
N GLU A 290 19.42 -7.26 4.93
CA GLU A 290 18.60 -7.55 3.76
C GLU A 290 19.13 -8.73 2.94
N ALA A 291 20.42 -9.04 3.04
CA ALA A 291 21.00 -10.22 2.41
C ALA A 291 20.44 -11.54 2.98
N GLY A 292 19.91 -11.49 4.20
CA GLY A 292 19.22 -12.61 4.85
C GLY A 292 17.74 -12.73 4.51
N TYR A 293 17.16 -11.80 3.73
CA TYR A 293 15.75 -11.85 3.39
C TYR A 293 15.43 -12.96 2.39
N THR A 294 14.58 -13.88 2.81
CA THR A 294 14.05 -14.97 1.97
C THR A 294 12.61 -14.69 1.56
N PHE A 295 12.19 -15.26 0.43
CA PHE A 295 10.85 -15.10 -0.16
C PHE A 295 10.31 -16.48 -0.59
N ARG A 296 8.98 -16.60 -0.66
CA ARG A 296 8.29 -17.85 -1.04
C ARG A 296 7.86 -17.88 -2.49
N CYS A 297 7.54 -16.73 -3.06
CA CYS A 297 7.16 -16.66 -4.46
C CYS A 297 8.43 -16.65 -5.34
N PRO A 298 8.33 -17.07 -6.60
CA PRO A 298 7.16 -17.63 -7.26
C PRO A 298 6.93 -19.13 -7.01
N GLU A 299 7.82 -19.80 -6.25
CA GLU A 299 7.79 -21.26 -6.03
C GLU A 299 6.51 -21.73 -5.34
N HIS A 300 5.89 -20.86 -4.55
CA HIS A 300 4.58 -21.08 -3.96
C HIS A 300 3.56 -20.10 -4.53
N PRO A 301 2.28 -20.51 -4.65
CA PRO A 301 1.25 -19.56 -5.00
C PRO A 301 1.23 -18.44 -3.97
N ALA A 302 1.13 -17.23 -4.49
CA ALA A 302 0.67 -16.07 -3.75
C ALA A 302 -0.50 -16.49 -2.84
N PRO A 303 -0.51 -16.12 -1.54
CA PRO A 303 -1.71 -16.14 -0.74
C PRO A 303 -2.89 -15.60 -1.57
N PRO A 304 -4.08 -16.25 -1.52
CA PRO A 304 -5.24 -15.80 -2.28
C PRO A 304 -5.74 -14.50 -1.63
N TRP A 305 -5.06 -13.39 -1.90
CA TRP A 305 -5.61 -12.08 -1.66
C TRP A 305 -6.76 -11.94 -2.66
N GLU A 306 -7.98 -12.13 -2.16
CA GLU A 306 -9.02 -11.23 -2.60
C GLU A 306 -8.58 -9.84 -2.14
N GLU A 307 -7.85 -9.15 -3.01
CA GLU A 307 -7.86 -7.70 -2.92
C GLU A 307 -9.31 -7.29 -3.04
N PHE A 308 -9.84 -6.81 -1.92
CA PHE A 308 -11.16 -6.23 -1.89
C PHE A 308 -11.13 -4.97 -2.75
N TRP A 309 -11.38 -5.14 -4.04
CA TRP A 309 -11.69 -4.06 -4.94
C TRP A 309 -13.13 -3.64 -4.64
N PRO A 310 -13.39 -2.36 -4.41
CA PRO A 310 -14.72 -1.84 -4.69
C PRO A 310 -15.01 -2.15 -6.12
N SER A 311 -15.93 -3.10 -6.33
CA SER A 311 -16.79 -2.92 -7.46
C SER A 311 -17.34 -1.50 -7.36
N GLU A 312 -17.24 -0.72 -8.43
CA GLU A 312 -17.88 0.60 -8.52
C GLU A 312 -19.38 0.53 -8.16
N THR A 313 -19.98 -0.67 -8.17
CA THR A 313 -21.37 -0.94 -7.78
C THR A 313 -21.63 -1.03 -6.28
N ASP A 314 -20.62 -1.12 -5.42
CA ASP A 314 -20.80 -1.24 -3.95
C ASP A 314 -21.09 0.12 -3.27
N GLY A 315 -21.21 1.20 -4.04
CA GLY A 315 -21.55 2.54 -3.54
C GLY A 315 -22.95 2.69 -2.93
N ALA A 316 -23.75 1.63 -2.88
CA ALA A 316 -25.14 1.71 -2.43
C ALA A 316 -25.33 1.56 -0.91
N HIS A 317 -24.36 1.02 -0.17
CA HIS A 317 -24.51 0.73 1.25
C HIS A 317 -23.27 1.15 2.07
N SER A 318 -23.13 2.46 2.29
CA SER A 318 -22.18 3.02 3.26
C SER A 318 -22.67 4.40 3.73
N PRO A 319 -22.26 4.89 4.92
CA PRO A 319 -22.64 6.21 5.41
C PRO A 319 -22.18 7.29 4.43
N SER A 320 -23.09 8.24 4.16
CA SER A 320 -23.11 9.26 3.08
C SER A 320 -21.91 9.30 2.13
N ALA A 321 -22.18 9.03 0.84
CA ALA A 321 -21.29 9.21 -0.31
C ALA A 321 -20.52 10.56 -0.38
N ASP A 322 -20.95 11.56 0.39
CA ASP A 322 -20.34 12.88 0.49
C ASP A 322 -18.94 12.89 1.16
N ALA A 323 -18.65 12.00 2.12
CA ALA A 323 -17.37 12.01 2.85
C ALA A 323 -16.20 11.39 2.05
N ARG A 324 -16.50 10.71 0.94
CA ARG A 324 -15.56 9.87 0.17
C ARG A 324 -15.26 10.44 -1.22
N LEU A 325 -15.59 11.71 -1.46
CA LEU A 325 -15.41 12.31 -2.78
C LEU A 325 -13.92 12.59 -3.04
N ASN A 326 -13.43 12.05 -4.16
CA ASN A 326 -12.09 12.26 -4.67
C ASN A 326 -12.18 12.70 -6.14
N VAL A 327 -11.58 13.84 -6.46
CA VAL A 327 -11.74 14.54 -7.74
C VAL A 327 -10.37 14.87 -8.32
N PRO A 328 -10.03 14.36 -9.52
CA PRO A 328 -8.80 14.75 -10.21
C PRO A 328 -8.77 16.25 -10.51
N ALA A 329 -7.58 16.85 -10.46
CA ALA A 329 -7.40 18.22 -10.92
C ALA A 329 -7.82 18.38 -12.40
N GLY A 330 -8.31 19.57 -12.73
CA GLY A 330 -8.93 19.89 -14.02
C GLY A 330 -10.41 19.51 -14.11
N GLN A 331 -10.94 18.75 -13.14
CA GLN A 331 -12.38 18.46 -13.06
C GLN A 331 -13.12 19.52 -12.24
N ALA A 332 -14.42 19.66 -12.51
CA ALA A 332 -15.29 20.52 -11.73
C ALA A 332 -15.58 19.90 -10.36
N CYS A 333 -15.52 20.72 -9.32
CA CYS A 333 -15.90 20.38 -7.97
C CYS A 333 -17.36 19.90 -7.95
N PRO A 334 -17.66 18.69 -7.49
CA PRO A 334 -19.03 18.15 -7.50
C PRO A 334 -19.89 18.69 -6.35
N LYS A 335 -19.28 19.38 -5.37
CA LYS A 335 -19.97 19.92 -4.20
C LYS A 335 -19.15 20.97 -3.48
N ALA A 336 -19.81 22.09 -3.15
CA ALA A 336 -19.19 23.15 -2.37
C ALA A 336 -18.76 22.67 -0.97
N GLY A 337 -17.53 22.97 -0.56
CA GLY A 337 -16.98 22.56 0.73
C GLY A 337 -15.47 22.72 0.83
N TRP A 338 -14.89 22.27 1.94
CA TRP A 338 -13.45 22.18 2.13
C TRP A 338 -12.90 20.89 1.53
N TRP A 339 -11.84 21.04 0.74
CA TRP A 339 -11.11 19.94 0.13
C TRP A 339 -9.63 20.13 0.40
N PHE A 340 -8.87 19.05 0.33
CA PHE A 340 -7.42 19.12 0.38
C PHE A 340 -6.82 18.17 -0.66
N SER A 341 -5.58 18.44 -1.04
CA SER A 341 -4.81 17.52 -1.85
C SER A 341 -3.54 17.15 -1.11
N PRO A 342 -3.26 15.86 -0.89
CA PRO A 342 -2.01 15.48 -0.25
C PRO A 342 -0.79 15.82 -1.14
N ALA A 343 -1.01 16.29 -2.39
CA ALA A 343 0.00 16.81 -3.30
C ALA A 343 0.77 18.02 -2.81
N GLN A 344 0.20 18.74 -1.86
CA GLN A 344 0.86 19.89 -1.27
C GLN A 344 0.48 19.96 0.21
N ALA A 345 1.48 20.10 1.07
CA ALA A 345 1.25 20.37 2.49
C ALA A 345 0.42 21.65 2.65
N ASN A 346 -0.54 21.65 3.56
CA ASN A 346 -1.44 22.77 3.81
C ASN A 346 -2.25 23.22 2.57
N SER A 347 -2.57 22.29 1.67
CA SER A 347 -3.39 22.55 0.47
C SER A 347 -4.88 22.75 0.74
N ARG A 348 -5.33 22.54 1.98
CA ARG A 348 -6.74 22.56 2.36
C ARG A 348 -7.36 23.91 2.02
N ARG A 349 -8.36 23.91 1.14
CA ARG A 349 -9.07 25.11 0.69
C ARG A 349 -10.54 24.82 0.41
N TYR A 350 -11.34 25.88 0.43
CA TYR A 350 -12.74 25.80 0.05
C TYR A 350 -12.89 25.85 -1.47
N PHE A 351 -13.78 25.03 -2.02
CA PHE A 351 -14.22 25.06 -3.41
C PHE A 351 -15.73 25.29 -3.46
N GLN A 352 -16.20 26.03 -4.46
CA GLN A 352 -17.62 26.10 -4.80
C GLN A 352 -18.04 24.90 -5.67
N ASP A 353 -19.33 24.59 -5.69
CA ASP A 353 -19.90 23.64 -6.64
C ASP A 353 -19.65 24.12 -8.09
N GLY A 354 -19.19 23.22 -8.95
CA GLY A 354 -18.77 23.52 -10.33
C GLY A 354 -17.40 24.21 -10.47
N GLU A 355 -16.72 24.60 -9.39
CA GLU A 355 -15.40 25.24 -9.47
C GLU A 355 -14.34 24.26 -10.00
N LEU A 356 -13.57 24.66 -11.01
CA LEU A 356 -12.47 23.82 -11.51
C LEU A 356 -11.38 23.67 -10.45
N MET A 357 -11.07 22.43 -10.12
CA MET A 357 -10.07 22.10 -9.12
C MET A 357 -8.66 22.13 -9.73
N PRO A 358 -7.73 22.97 -9.24
CA PRO A 358 -6.46 23.21 -9.93
C PRO A 358 -5.44 22.09 -9.70
N ALA A 359 -4.50 21.94 -10.63
CA ALA A 359 -3.29 21.16 -10.38
C ALA A 359 -2.33 21.97 -9.52
N LEU A 360 -1.76 21.35 -8.47
CA LEU A 360 -0.83 22.01 -7.54
C LEU A 360 0.64 21.86 -7.96
N GLY A 361 0.93 20.99 -8.93
CA GLY A 361 2.28 20.77 -9.47
C GLY A 361 3.24 20.11 -8.45
N GLY A 362 4.51 20.02 -8.84
CA GLY A 362 5.59 19.43 -8.03
C GLY A 362 5.88 17.95 -8.34
N ASP A 363 6.84 17.37 -7.62
CA ASP A 363 7.30 15.98 -7.81
C ASP A 363 6.30 14.92 -7.32
N TYR A 364 5.10 15.36 -6.91
CA TYR A 364 4.08 14.54 -6.29
C TYR A 364 3.21 13.76 -7.31
N GLY A 365 3.23 14.17 -8.57
CA GLY A 365 2.37 13.62 -9.62
C GLY A 365 1.05 14.39 -9.78
N ASP A 366 0.02 13.72 -10.28
CA ASP A 366 -1.31 14.31 -10.43
C ASP A 366 -1.90 14.77 -9.11
N THR A 367 -2.54 15.94 -9.15
CA THR A 367 -3.27 16.48 -8.01
C THR A 367 -4.65 15.86 -7.97
N TYR A 368 -4.96 15.20 -6.85
CA TYR A 368 -6.31 14.73 -6.52
C TYR A 368 -6.81 15.51 -5.32
N TRP A 369 -8.00 16.09 -5.45
CA TRP A 369 -8.68 16.82 -4.40
C TRP A 369 -9.65 15.90 -3.68
N GLN A 370 -9.53 15.84 -2.36
CA GLN A 370 -10.28 14.94 -1.51
C GLN A 370 -11.11 15.75 -0.53
N TRP A 371 -12.36 15.33 -0.32
CA TRP A 371 -13.26 15.98 0.62
C TRP A 371 -12.61 15.97 2.01
N SER A 372 -12.51 17.15 2.63
CA SER A 372 -11.91 17.27 3.95
C SER A 372 -12.90 16.80 5.02
N ALA A 373 -12.47 15.93 5.94
CA ALA A 373 -13.30 15.59 7.11
C ALA A 373 -13.60 16.84 7.97
N GLU A 374 -12.65 17.78 8.03
CA GLU A 374 -12.87 19.10 8.60
C GLU A 374 -13.56 20.01 7.58
N GLN A 375 -14.77 20.49 7.88
CA GLN A 375 -15.52 21.43 7.03
C GLN A 375 -15.62 22.85 7.61
N ALA A 376 -14.94 23.11 8.72
CA ALA A 376 -14.83 24.45 9.31
C ALA A 376 -13.63 25.21 8.70
N PRO A 377 -13.69 26.54 8.54
CA PRO A 377 -12.54 27.32 8.08
C PRO A 377 -11.27 27.06 8.93
N PRO A 378 -10.07 27.00 8.33
CA PRO A 378 -8.83 26.95 9.09
C PRO A 378 -8.72 28.19 9.98
N ALA A 379 -8.30 27.97 11.23
CA ALA A 379 -8.19 28.99 12.27
C ALA A 379 -7.04 29.97 12.05
#